data_AF-E6XGZ8-F1
#
_entry.id   AF-E6XGZ8-F1
#
_cell.length_a   1.000
_cell.length_b   1.000
_cell.length_c   1.000
_cell.angle_alpha   90.00
_cell.angle_beta   90.00
_cell.angle_gamma   90.00
#
_symmetry.space_group_name_H-M   'P 1'
#
loop_
_entity.id
_entity.type
_entity.pdbx_description
1 polymer ?
#
loop_
_entity_poly.entity_id
_entity_poly.type
_entity_poly.pdbx_seq_one_letter_code
_entity_poly.pdbx_strand_id
1 'polypeptide(L)' 'MTGKKVTEFQMIANSKGWTFEEIAKRWGKSERQLSRIAAAGDARDMDAVRGLPNKNSK' A
#
# COMPACT_ATOMS: atom_id res chain seq x y z
N MET A 1 -15.96 -18.65 4.49
CA MET A 1 -15.45 -17.29 4.76
C MET A 1 -14.08 -17.16 4.11
N THR A 2 -14.01 -16.57 2.91
CA THR A 2 -12.74 -16.39 2.20
C THR A 2 -11.98 -15.26 2.88
N GLY A 3 -11.03 -15.59 3.77
CA GLY A 3 -10.19 -14.60 4.42
C GLY A 3 -9.48 -13.77 3.35
N LYS A 4 -9.68 -12.44 3.36
CA LYS A 4 -8.95 -11.54 2.47
C LYS A 4 -7.46 -11.77 2.70
N LYS A 5 -6.74 -12.26 1.69
CA LYS A 5 -5.28 -12.36 1.73
C LYS A 5 -4.73 -10.93 1.88
N VAL A 6 -4.19 -10.63 3.04
CA VAL A 6 -3.47 -9.37 3.27
C VAL A 6 -2.17 -9.46 2.49
N THR A 7 -1.95 -8.51 1.58
CA THR A 7 -0.74 -8.49 0.77
C THR A 7 0.41 -7.88 1.55
N GLU A 8 1.65 -8.18 1.15
CA GLU A 8 2.84 -7.59 1.79
C GLU A 8 2.82 -6.06 1.69
N PHE A 9 2.44 -5.54 0.52
CA PHE A 9 2.21 -4.11 0.30
C PHE A 9 1.28 -3.52 1.38
N GLN A 10 0.17 -4.19 1.67
CA GLN A 10 -0.80 -3.74 2.67
C GLN A 10 -0.23 -3.78 4.08
N MET A 11 0.55 -4.80 4.43
CA MET A 11 1.22 -4.88 5.72
C MET A 11 2.20 -3.71 5.92
N ILE A 12 3.01 -3.39 4.91
CA ILE A 12 3.98 -2.30 4.99
C ILE A 12 3.25 -0.95 5.06
N ALA A 13 2.26 -0.71 4.20
CA ALA A 13 1.45 0.50 4.23
C ALA A 13 0.82 0.72 5.61
N ASN A 14 0.16 -0.30 6.16
CA ASN A 14 -0.47 -0.25 7.49
C ASN A 14 0.56 -0.02 8.60
N SER A 15 1.72 -0.67 8.55
CA SER A 15 2.79 -0.49 9.54
C SER A 15 3.31 0.96 9.60
N LYS A 16 3.29 1.65 8.46
CA LYS A 16 3.67 3.06 8.34
C LYS A 16 2.53 4.02 8.65
N GLY A 17 1.32 3.52 8.88
CA GLY A 17 0.11 4.32 9.13
C GLY A 17 -0.54 4.89 7.87
N TRP A 18 -0.28 4.30 6.70
CA TRP A 18 -0.88 4.71 5.43
C TRP A 18 -2.03 3.78 5.02
N THR A 19 -3.12 4.37 4.54
CA THR A 19 -4.20 3.60 3.90
C THR A 19 -4.02 3.55 2.38
N PHE A 20 -4.71 2.61 1.73
CA PHE A 20 -4.68 2.50 0.26
C PHE A 20 -5.27 3.73 -0.42
N GLU A 21 -6.33 4.30 0.14
CA GLU A 21 -6.93 5.53 -0.36
C GLU A 21 -5.91 6.69 -0.37
N GLU A 22 -5.13 6.83 0.70
CA GLU A 22 -4.14 7.90 0.83
C GLU A 22 -2.95 7.72 -0.09
N ILE A 23 -2.46 6.48 -0.21
CA ILE A 23 -1.37 6.16 -1.14
C ILE A 23 -1.85 6.37 -2.58
N ALA A 24 -3.06 5.94 -2.91
CA ALA A 24 -3.67 6.12 -4.22
C ALA A 24 -3.79 7.61 -4.56
N LYS A 25 -4.31 8.42 -3.63
CA LYS A 25 -4.37 9.89 -3.78
C LYS A 25 -3.00 10.51 -3.94
N ARG A 26 -1.99 10.10 -3.16
CA ARG A 26 -0.62 10.61 -3.24
C ARG A 26 0.06 10.28 -4.56
N TRP A 27 -0.21 9.11 -5.14
CA TRP A 27 0.39 8.64 -6.39
C TRP A 27 -0.48 8.93 -7.63
N GLY A 28 -1.60 9.64 -7.48
CA GLY A 28 -2.52 9.94 -8.58
C GLY A 28 -3.17 8.70 -9.20
N LYS A 29 -3.39 7.66 -8.40
CA LYS A 29 -4.02 6.39 -8.83
C LYS A 29 -5.39 6.23 -8.16
N SER A 30 -6.20 5.33 -8.70
CA SER A 30 -7.41 4.87 -8.01
C SER A 30 -7.11 3.77 -6.99
N GLU A 31 -7.95 3.64 -5.97
CA GLU A 31 -7.84 2.57 -4.96
C GLU A 31 -7.89 1.17 -5.59
N ARG A 32 -8.69 1.00 -6.66
CA ARG A 32 -8.75 -0.25 -7.42
C ARG A 32 -7.44 -0.57 -8.12
N GLN A 33 -6.79 0.42 -8.73
CA GLN A 33 -5.46 0.23 -9.33
C GLN A 33 -4.42 -0.10 -8.25
N LEU A 34 -4.50 0.57 -7.10
CA LEU A 34 -3.59 0.29 -6.00
C LEU A 34 -3.79 -1.12 -5.43
N SER A 35 -5.03 -1.59 -5.35
CA SER A 35 -5.35 -2.96 -4.95
C SER A 35 -4.78 -3.99 -5.92
N ARG A 36 -4.81 -3.70 -7.23
CA ARG A 36 -4.15 -4.53 -8.26
C ARG A 36 -2.63 -4.52 -8.12
N ILE A 37 -2.03 -3.35 -7.88
CA ILE A 37 -0.59 -3.20 -7.63
C ILE A 37 -0.17 -4.00 -6.40
N ALA A 38 -0.91 -3.85 -5.30
CA ALA A 38 -0.66 -4.56 -4.06
C ALA A 38 -0.78 -6.08 -4.23
N ALA A 39 -1.68 -6.55 -5.10
CA ALA A 39 -1.85 -7.96 -5.42
C ALA A 39 -0.78 -8.49 -6.41
N ALA A 40 -0.28 -7.64 -7.32
CA ALA A 40 0.79 -7.99 -8.25
C ALA A 40 2.12 -8.16 -7.52
N GLY A 41 2.42 -7.30 -6.55
CA GLY A 41 3.63 -7.41 -5.72
C GLY A 41 4.92 -7.07 -6.47
N ASP A 42 4.83 -6.20 -7.49
CA ASP A 42 5.99 -5.79 -8.27
C ASP A 42 7.06 -5.12 -7.39
N ALA A 43 8.33 -5.46 -7.60
CA ALA A 43 9.44 -4.97 -6.79
C ALA A 43 9.50 -3.42 -6.73
N ARG A 44 9.18 -2.74 -7.84
CA ARG A 44 9.13 -1.28 -7.91
C ARG A 44 8.07 -0.68 -6.99
N ASP A 45 6.88 -1.27 -6.96
CA ASP A 45 5.77 -0.77 -6.15
C ASP A 45 5.99 -1.10 -4.66
N MET A 46 6.60 -2.26 -4.39
CA MET A 46 7.03 -2.64 -3.04
C MET A 46 8.09 -1.67 -2.49
N ASP A 47 9.08 -1.29 -3.32
CA ASP A 47 10.07 -0.28 -2.96
C ASP A 47 9.43 1.09 -2.72
N ALA A 48 8.47 1.49 -3.55
CA ALA A 48 7.72 2.73 -3.38
C ALA A 48 6.96 2.79 -2.04
N VAL A 49 6.33 1.70 -1.59
CA VAL A 49 5.67 1.67 -0.27
C VAL A 49 6.68 1.68 0.87
N ARG A 50 7.80 0.97 0.72
CA ARG A 50 8.87 0.97 1.73
C ARG A 50 9.47 2.37 1.91
N GLY A 51 9.56 3.13 0.83
CA GLY A 51 9.99 4.54 0.82
C GLY A 51 8.98 5.55 1.38
N LEU A 52 7.74 5.14 1.71
CA LEU A 52 6.78 6.05 2.34
C LEU A 52 7.28 6.47 3.73
N PRO A 53 7.17 7.76 4.10
CA PRO A 53 7.52 8.22 5.44
C PRO A 53 6.56 7.63 6.47
N ASN A 54 7.01 7.41 7.71
CA ASN A 54 6.15 6.93 8.79
C ASN A 54 5.19 8.06 9.19
N LYS A 55 3.89 7.84 9.04
CA LYS A 55 2.86 8.83 9.38
C LYS A 55 2.74 9.07 10.89
N ASN A 56 3.05 8.04 11.68
CA ASN A 56 3.06 8.09 13.14
C ASN A 56 4.40 8.55 13.74
N SER A 57 5.34 9.05 12.94
CA SER A 57 6.53 9.72 13.49
C SER A 57 6.14 11.13 13.96
N LYS A 58 5.51 11.20 15.13
CA LYS A 58 5.47 12.41 15.96
C LYS A 58 6.70 12.45 16.85
#